data_AF-A0A923CR59-F1
#
_entry.id   AF-A0A923CR59-F1
#
_cell.length_a   1.000
_cell.length_b   1.000
_cell.length_c   1.000
_cell.angle_alpha   90.00
_cell.angle_beta   90.00
_cell.angle_gamma   90.00
#
_symmetry.space_group_name_H-M   'P 1'
#
loop_
_entity.id
_entity.type
_entity.pdbx_description
1 polymer ?
#
loop_
_entity_poly.entity_id
_entity_poly.type
_entity_poly.pdbx_seq_one_letter_code
_entity_poly.pdbx_strand_id
1 'polypeptide(L)'
;MSSSVSVIPASPKRSFPTKPCPVSWCWKSTSTISPVRRRARHPDRNDTFLAGGRNAMIYHIETEDLWQQALLGGEYVPETYANDGFIHCAALEQVTDVANRHYHGRHGLLLLCISQKLLDAETLWEPSDGLYYPHIYGPLNASAVVAAVPFPCEGDGTFQLPADMPEDRDDFPATDL
;
A
#
# COMPACT_ATOMS: atom_id res chain seq x y z
N MET A 1 13.23 59.47 -32.29
CA MET A 1 12.24 58.98 -31.31
C MET A 1 12.58 57.52 -31.04
N SER A 2 13.45 57.26 -30.07
CA SER A 2 13.92 55.90 -29.72
C SER A 2 12.98 55.31 -28.67
N SER A 3 12.24 54.27 -29.05
CA SER A 3 11.48 53.45 -28.10
C SER A 3 12.41 52.43 -27.47
N SER A 4 12.64 52.58 -26.17
CA SER A 4 13.47 51.69 -25.36
C SER A 4 12.69 50.42 -25.03
N VAL A 5 13.24 49.24 -25.36
CA VAL A 5 12.72 47.93 -24.97
C VAL A 5 13.16 47.66 -23.53
N SER A 6 12.21 47.54 -22.60
CA SER A 6 12.49 47.14 -21.21
C SER A 6 12.62 45.62 -21.11
N VAL A 7 13.81 45.16 -20.74
CA VAL A 7 14.11 43.75 -20.40
C VAL A 7 13.63 43.49 -18.97
N ILE A 8 12.76 42.49 -18.79
CA ILE A 8 12.31 42.00 -17.49
C ILE A 8 13.35 40.99 -16.96
N PRO A 9 13.89 41.11 -15.74
CA PRO A 9 14.77 40.10 -15.18
C PRO A 9 13.99 38.85 -14.75
N ALA A 10 14.47 37.68 -15.15
CA ALA A 10 13.96 36.37 -14.76
C ALA A 10 14.12 36.13 -13.25
N SER A 11 13.05 35.71 -12.59
CA SER A 11 13.06 35.31 -11.18
C SER A 11 13.90 34.02 -10.97
N PRO A 12 14.64 33.91 -9.86
CA PRO A 12 15.42 32.70 -9.57
C PRO A 12 14.50 31.54 -9.23
N LYS A 13 14.76 30.39 -9.87
CA LYS A 13 14.11 29.11 -9.59
C LYS A 13 14.39 28.72 -8.13
N ARG A 14 13.33 28.59 -7.32
CA ARG A 14 13.39 27.94 -6.01
C ARG A 14 13.72 26.46 -6.21
N SER A 15 14.96 26.10 -5.97
CA SER A 15 15.37 24.70 -5.82
C SER A 15 14.89 24.21 -4.46
N PHE A 16 13.86 23.36 -4.43
CA PHE A 16 13.51 22.60 -3.24
C PHE A 16 14.37 21.32 -3.20
N PRO A 17 15.13 21.07 -2.13
CA PRO A 17 15.76 19.77 -1.95
C PRO A 17 14.71 18.77 -1.45
N THR A 18 14.15 17.95 -2.34
CA THR A 18 13.39 16.76 -1.96
C THR A 18 14.37 15.65 -1.59
N LYS A 19 14.75 15.61 -0.32
CA LYS A 19 15.34 14.38 0.23
C LYS A 19 14.22 13.33 0.30
N PRO A 20 14.39 12.11 -0.23
CA PRO A 20 13.51 11.01 0.15
C PRO A 20 13.67 10.81 1.66
N CYS A 21 12.60 11.06 2.40
CA CYS A 21 12.55 10.82 3.83
C CYS A 21 12.11 9.37 4.05
N PRO A 22 12.97 8.51 4.62
CA PRO A 22 12.65 7.11 4.79
C PRO A 22 11.46 6.98 5.73
N VAL A 23 10.41 6.33 5.25
CA VAL A 23 9.28 5.85 6.05
C VAL A 23 9.79 4.70 6.91
N SER A 24 10.50 4.99 7.99
CA SER A 24 10.95 3.96 8.92
C SER A 24 9.77 3.46 9.75
N TRP A 25 9.11 2.42 9.25
CA TRP A 25 8.26 1.55 10.06
C TRP A 25 9.19 0.74 10.96
N CYS A 26 8.99 0.80 12.28
CA CYS A 26 9.75 -0.02 13.22
C CYS A 26 8.75 -0.77 14.08
N TRP A 27 8.40 -1.98 13.64
CA TRP A 27 7.65 -2.92 14.44
C TRP A 27 8.57 -4.04 14.86
N LYS A 28 9.02 -3.99 16.12
CA LYS A 28 9.79 -5.10 16.70
C LYS A 28 8.82 -6.23 17.05
N SER A 29 8.73 -7.25 16.21
CA SER A 29 8.16 -8.55 16.58
C SER A 29 9.29 -9.55 16.83
N THR A 30 9.54 -9.86 18.10
CA THR A 30 10.36 -11.01 18.49
C THR A 30 9.47 -12.25 18.50
N SER A 31 9.64 -13.16 17.54
CA SER A 31 9.24 -14.56 17.71
C SER A 31 10.07 -15.51 16.85
N THR A 32 10.86 -16.32 17.55
CA THR A 32 11.71 -17.39 17.00
C THR A 32 10.86 -18.51 16.43
N ILE A 33 11.02 -18.82 15.13
CA ILE A 33 10.36 -19.96 14.47
C ILE A 33 11.23 -21.22 14.59
N SER A 34 10.67 -22.30 15.14
CA SER A 34 11.20 -23.66 15.04
C SER A 34 10.43 -24.48 14.00
N PRO A 35 11.07 -25.36 13.20
CA PRO A 35 10.37 -26.12 12.16
C PRO A 35 9.86 -27.45 12.72
N VAL A 36 8.55 -27.67 12.68
CA VAL A 36 7.96 -29.03 12.78
C VAL A 36 7.08 -29.28 11.57
N ARG A 37 7.59 -30.15 10.69
CA ARG A 37 6.82 -30.82 9.63
C ARG A 37 5.70 -31.64 10.27
N ARG A 38 4.44 -31.35 9.92
CA ARG A 38 3.38 -32.38 9.91
C ARG A 38 2.53 -32.24 8.64
N ARG A 39 2.24 -33.40 8.05
CA ARG A 39 1.49 -33.59 6.80
C ARG A 39 0.15 -32.86 6.84
N ALA A 40 -0.10 -32.00 5.85
CA ALA A 40 -1.42 -31.41 5.64
C ALA A 40 -2.38 -32.49 5.12
N ARG A 41 -3.43 -32.73 5.91
CA ARG A 41 -4.69 -33.33 5.48
C ARG A 41 -5.35 -32.30 4.54
N HIS A 42 -5.81 -32.74 3.38
CA HIS A 42 -6.48 -31.89 2.39
C HIS A 42 -7.61 -31.08 3.06
N PRO A 43 -7.55 -29.73 3.06
CA PRO A 43 -8.68 -28.93 3.54
C PRO A 43 -9.77 -28.89 2.46
N ASP A 44 -11.00 -29.04 2.95
CA ASP A 44 -12.26 -28.85 2.23
C ASP A 44 -12.39 -27.39 1.78
N ARG A 45 -13.05 -27.14 0.65
CA ARG A 45 -12.99 -25.88 -0.12
C ARG A 45 -13.82 -24.71 0.45
N ASN A 46 -14.41 -24.82 1.64
CA ASN A 46 -15.53 -23.94 2.04
C ASN A 46 -15.43 -23.24 3.41
N ASP A 47 -14.27 -23.14 4.06
CA ASP A 47 -14.06 -22.41 5.32
C ASP A 47 -13.62 -20.94 5.11
N THR A 48 -14.38 -20.19 4.31
CA THR A 48 -14.07 -18.79 3.93
C THR A 48 -14.65 -17.76 4.90
N PHE A 49 -14.35 -17.82 6.20
CA PHE A 49 -14.89 -16.79 7.13
C PHE A 49 -13.97 -16.29 8.26
N LEU A 50 -12.71 -16.69 8.38
CA LEU A 50 -11.80 -16.12 9.41
C LEU A 50 -10.36 -15.84 8.94
N ALA A 51 -10.01 -16.18 7.70
CA ALA A 51 -8.78 -15.77 7.06
C ALA A 51 -9.18 -15.38 5.65
N GLY A 52 -8.91 -14.13 5.25
CA GLY A 52 -9.28 -13.63 3.93
C GLY A 52 -8.89 -14.67 2.88
N GLY A 53 -9.90 -15.27 2.24
CA GLY A 53 -9.66 -16.23 1.18
C GLY A 53 -8.78 -15.58 0.12
N ARG A 54 -8.22 -16.37 -0.80
CA ARG A 54 -7.41 -15.89 -1.94
C ARG A 54 -8.13 -14.84 -2.82
N ASN A 55 -9.36 -14.48 -2.47
CA ASN A 55 -10.20 -13.51 -3.12
C ASN A 55 -10.23 -12.12 -2.46
N ALA A 56 -9.70 -11.95 -1.24
CA ALA A 56 -9.91 -10.72 -0.48
C ALA A 56 -8.99 -9.55 -0.92
N MET A 57 -9.53 -8.34 -0.91
CA MET A 57 -8.78 -7.10 -1.10
C MET A 57 -7.99 -6.72 0.16
N ILE A 58 -6.74 -6.29 -0.01
CA ILE A 58 -5.89 -5.73 1.04
C ILE A 58 -5.36 -4.36 0.61
N TYR A 59 -4.92 -3.56 1.57
CA TYR A 59 -4.61 -2.16 1.33
C TYR A 59 -3.22 -1.80 1.83
N HIS A 60 -2.50 -0.99 1.05
CA HIS A 60 -1.20 -0.45 1.40
C HIS A 60 -1.20 1.07 1.17
N ILE A 61 -0.61 1.83 2.09
CA ILE A 61 -0.47 3.28 1.96
C ILE A 61 0.96 3.57 1.52
N GLU A 62 1.11 4.30 0.42
CA GLU A 62 2.42 4.74 -0.09
C GLU A 62 2.32 6.12 -0.72
N THR A 63 3.45 6.81 -0.87
CA THR A 63 3.57 8.06 -1.60
C THR A 63 3.37 7.87 -3.10
N GLU A 64 2.78 8.89 -3.74
CA GLU A 64 2.58 8.91 -5.19
C GLU A 64 3.89 8.73 -5.95
N ASP A 65 4.96 9.42 -5.54
CA ASP A 65 6.26 9.37 -6.20
C ASP A 65 6.85 7.95 -6.22
N LEU A 66 6.80 7.23 -5.10
CA LEU A 66 7.33 5.87 -5.00
C LEU A 66 6.46 4.88 -5.78
N TRP A 67 5.14 5.06 -5.76
CA TRP A 67 4.26 4.23 -6.57
C TRP A 67 4.49 4.42 -8.08
N GLN A 68 4.64 5.65 -8.55
CA GLN A 68 4.96 5.93 -9.96
C GLN A 68 6.29 5.30 -10.40
N GLN A 69 7.30 5.28 -9.51
CA GLN A 69 8.56 4.59 -9.78
C GLN A 69 8.37 3.08 -9.89
N ALA A 70 7.55 2.48 -9.01
CA ALA A 70 7.25 1.06 -9.06
C ALA A 70 6.51 0.66 -10.35
N LEU A 71 5.62 1.51 -10.86
CA LEU A 71 4.95 1.27 -12.14
C LEU A 71 5.93 1.14 -13.31
N LEU A 72 7.06 1.85 -13.28
CA LEU A 72 8.11 1.74 -14.31
C LEU A 72 8.90 0.43 -14.20
N GLY A 73 9.05 -0.11 -12.98
CA GLY A 73 9.76 -1.36 -12.70
C GLY A 73 8.89 -2.61 -12.80
N GLY A 74 7.56 -2.46 -12.72
CA GLY A 74 6.58 -3.56 -12.69
C GLY A 74 6.42 -4.21 -11.31
N GLU A 75 7.27 -3.87 -10.36
CA GLU A 75 7.25 -4.39 -8.98
C GLU A 75 7.52 -3.26 -7.99
N TYR A 76 6.93 -3.39 -6.81
CA TYR A 76 7.08 -2.50 -5.68
C TYR A 76 7.67 -3.23 -4.47
N VAL A 77 8.70 -2.64 -3.86
CA VAL A 77 9.28 -3.09 -2.59
C VAL A 77 9.55 -1.85 -1.73
N PRO A 78 8.93 -1.71 -0.54
CA PRO A 78 9.22 -0.59 0.36
C PRO A 78 10.63 -0.71 0.96
N GLU A 79 11.23 0.42 1.35
CA GLU A 79 12.53 0.44 2.05
C GLU A 79 12.52 -0.40 3.33
N THR A 80 11.38 -0.50 4.01
CA THR A 80 11.22 -1.26 5.26
C THR A 80 11.34 -2.76 5.06
N TYR A 81 11.09 -3.25 3.83
CA TYR A 81 11.15 -4.67 3.50
C TYR A 81 12.51 -5.29 3.83
N ALA A 82 13.61 -4.55 3.68
CA ALA A 82 14.95 -5.04 3.99
C ALA A 82 15.13 -5.35 5.49
N ASN A 83 14.37 -4.69 6.36
CA ASN A 83 14.44 -4.88 7.81
C ASN A 83 13.36 -5.85 8.31
N ASP A 84 12.14 -5.72 7.80
CA ASP A 84 10.98 -6.45 8.29
C ASP A 84 10.79 -7.80 7.58
N GLY A 85 11.19 -7.88 6.31
CA GLY A 85 11.06 -9.08 5.47
C GLY A 85 9.69 -9.27 4.81
N PHE A 86 8.79 -8.29 4.96
CA PHE A 86 7.45 -8.31 4.38
C PHE A 86 6.91 -6.88 4.17
N ILE A 87 5.87 -6.74 3.34
CA ILE A 87 5.15 -5.47 3.11
C ILE A 87 3.94 -5.43 4.04
N HIS A 88 3.86 -4.39 4.87
CA HIS A 88 2.71 -4.15 5.73
C HIS A 88 1.48 -3.74 4.93
N CYS A 89 0.41 -4.51 5.06
CA CYS A 89 -0.90 -4.17 4.51
C CYS A 89 -1.94 -4.12 5.64
N ALA A 90 -3.12 -3.59 5.34
CA ALA A 90 -4.25 -3.47 6.23
C ALA A 90 -5.52 -4.01 5.56
N ALA A 91 -6.48 -4.48 6.38
CA ALA A 91 -7.87 -4.62 5.94
C ALA A 91 -8.52 -3.23 5.80
N LEU A 92 -9.64 -3.14 5.08
CA LEU A 92 -10.30 -1.86 4.78
C LEU A 92 -10.64 -1.08 6.06
N GLU A 93 -11.17 -1.77 7.05
CA GLU A 93 -11.61 -1.22 8.33
C GLU A 93 -10.43 -0.71 9.18
N GLN A 94 -9.22 -1.19 8.90
CA GLN A 94 -8.00 -0.83 9.62
C GLN A 94 -7.24 0.34 8.97
N VAL A 95 -7.50 0.64 7.68
CA VAL A 95 -6.76 1.65 6.91
C VAL A 95 -6.75 3.00 7.63
N THR A 96 -7.92 3.47 8.09
CA THR A 96 -8.05 4.78 8.73
C THR A 96 -7.24 4.88 10.01
N ASP A 97 -7.26 3.84 10.85
CA ASP A 97 -6.49 3.82 12.11
C ASP A 97 -4.99 3.78 11.84
N VAL A 98 -4.55 2.97 10.87
CA VAL A 98 -3.15 2.93 10.43
C VAL A 98 -2.70 4.27 9.89
N ALA A 99 -3.52 4.92 9.05
CA ALA A 99 -3.27 6.23 8.49
C ALA A 99 -3.08 7.30 9.57
N ASN A 100 -4.02 7.38 10.50
CA ASN A 100 -3.99 8.36 11.58
C ASN A 100 -2.83 8.13 12.56
N ARG A 101 -2.40 6.88 12.77
CA ARG A 101 -1.30 6.56 13.68
C ARG A 101 0.09 6.82 13.08
N HIS A 102 0.26 6.55 11.79
CA HIS A 102 1.59 6.52 11.16
C HIS A 102 1.83 7.64 10.14
N TYR A 103 0.76 8.21 9.58
CA TYR A 103 0.83 9.16 8.47
C TYR A 103 0.21 10.53 8.79
N HIS A 104 -0.17 10.80 10.04
CA HIS A 104 -0.85 12.03 10.45
C HIS A 104 -0.22 13.30 9.84
N GLY A 105 -1.03 14.10 9.15
CA GLY A 105 -0.63 15.36 8.52
C GLY A 105 0.29 15.21 7.30
N ARG A 106 0.48 14.00 6.77
CA ARG A 106 1.29 13.75 5.58
C ARG A 106 0.45 13.85 4.31
N HIS A 107 0.99 14.54 3.31
CA HIS A 107 0.37 14.73 2.01
C HIS A 107 1.07 13.89 0.92
N GLY A 108 0.44 13.82 -0.25
CA GLY A 108 0.98 13.08 -1.41
C GLY A 108 0.92 11.56 -1.23
N LEU A 109 -0.05 11.08 -0.45
CA LEU A 109 -0.27 9.66 -0.20
C LEU A 109 -1.35 9.10 -1.14
N LEU A 110 -1.17 7.84 -1.48
CA LEU A 110 -2.09 6.98 -2.19
C LEU A 110 -2.47 5.81 -1.30
N LEU A 111 -3.70 5.36 -1.45
CA LEU A 111 -4.16 4.08 -0.95
C LEU A 111 -4.18 3.08 -2.11
N LEU A 112 -3.26 2.12 -2.07
CA LEU A 112 -3.16 1.04 -3.04
C LEU A 112 -4.15 -0.05 -2.66
N CYS A 113 -5.08 -0.33 -3.57
CA CYS A 113 -6.06 -1.40 -3.45
C CYS A 113 -5.48 -2.64 -4.14
N ILE A 114 -5.11 -3.67 -3.37
CA ILE A 114 -4.39 -4.85 -3.83
C ILE A 114 -5.31 -6.06 -3.83
N SER A 115 -5.43 -6.72 -4.99
CA SER A 115 -6.16 -7.97 -5.12
C SER A 115 -5.25 -9.16 -4.82
N GLN A 116 -5.56 -9.92 -3.76
CA GLN A 116 -4.81 -11.14 -3.44
C GLN A 116 -4.95 -12.23 -4.53
N LYS A 117 -5.94 -12.14 -5.42
CA LYS A 117 -6.09 -13.07 -6.56
C LYS A 117 -4.98 -12.88 -7.61
N LEU A 118 -4.55 -11.64 -7.77
CA LEU A 118 -3.58 -11.20 -8.79
C LEU A 118 -2.16 -11.08 -8.22
N LEU A 119 -2.02 -11.26 -6.91
CA LEU A 119 -0.75 -11.15 -6.21
C LEU A 119 0.07 -12.44 -6.40
N ASP A 120 1.30 -12.28 -6.86
CA ASP A 120 2.22 -13.40 -7.07
C ASP A 120 2.84 -13.89 -5.75
N ALA A 121 3.03 -12.97 -4.81
CA ALA A 121 3.64 -13.26 -3.52
C ALA A 121 2.65 -13.85 -2.49
N GLU A 122 3.17 -14.57 -1.51
CA GLU A 122 2.37 -15.12 -0.41
C GLU A 122 1.89 -14.02 0.53
N THR A 123 0.63 -14.09 0.95
CA THR A 123 0.06 -13.23 1.99
C THR A 123 -0.24 -14.05 3.24
N LEU A 124 0.27 -13.63 4.39
CA LEU A 124 -0.08 -14.19 5.68
C LEU A 124 -0.76 -13.14 6.56
N TRP A 125 -1.78 -13.56 7.30
CA TRP A 125 -2.47 -12.72 8.26
C TRP A 125 -1.89 -12.99 9.65
N GLU A 126 -1.20 -12.00 10.20
CA GLU A 126 -0.48 -12.14 11.48
C GLU A 126 -1.04 -11.19 12.55
N PRO A 127 -1.03 -11.62 13.83
CA PRO A 127 -1.57 -10.80 14.91
C PRO A 127 -0.66 -9.62 15.27
N SER A 128 -1.28 -8.48 15.53
CA SER A 128 -0.67 -7.22 15.99
C SER A 128 -1.64 -6.40 16.81
N ASP A 129 -1.21 -5.91 17.98
CA ASP A 129 -2.02 -5.04 18.83
C ASP A 129 -3.47 -5.58 19.08
N GLY A 130 -3.66 -6.91 19.03
CA GLY A 130 -4.96 -7.57 19.21
C GLY A 130 -5.82 -7.74 17.95
N LEU A 131 -5.37 -7.29 16.78
CA LEU A 131 -6.02 -7.50 15.47
C LEU A 131 -5.10 -8.30 14.52
N TYR A 132 -5.61 -8.73 13.37
CA TYR A 132 -4.81 -9.40 12.34
C TYR A 132 -4.56 -8.46 11.17
N TYR A 133 -3.30 -8.42 10.71
CA TYR A 133 -2.88 -7.60 9.57
C TYR A 133 -2.32 -8.50 8.46
N PRO A 134 -2.66 -8.23 7.20
CA PRO A 134 -2.06 -8.92 6.06
C PRO A 134 -0.62 -8.45 5.82
N HIS A 135 0.30 -9.40 5.64
CA HIS A 135 1.69 -9.18 5.29
C HIS A 135 2.02 -9.90 3.98
N ILE A 136 2.59 -9.17 3.02
CA ILE A 136 3.04 -9.74 1.73
C ILE A 136 4.52 -10.12 1.83
N TYR A 137 4.83 -11.40 1.60
CA TYR A 137 6.19 -11.95 1.63
C TYR A 137 6.78 -12.04 0.23
N GLY A 138 7.14 -10.88 -0.31
CA GLY A 138 7.78 -10.72 -1.61
C GLY A 138 7.55 -9.34 -2.19
N PRO A 139 8.05 -9.08 -3.41
CA PRO A 139 7.69 -7.88 -4.15
C PRO A 139 6.19 -7.86 -4.45
N LEU A 140 5.58 -6.69 -4.36
CA LEU A 140 4.22 -6.46 -4.84
C LEU A 140 4.28 -6.22 -6.35
N ASN A 141 3.78 -7.17 -7.15
CA ASN A 141 3.64 -6.98 -8.58
C ASN A 141 2.60 -5.89 -8.88
N ALA A 142 2.94 -4.95 -9.77
CA ALA A 142 2.09 -3.80 -10.06
C ALA A 142 0.71 -4.20 -10.62
N SER A 143 0.64 -5.34 -11.33
CA SER A 143 -0.62 -5.90 -11.84
C SER A 143 -1.59 -6.37 -10.76
N ALA A 144 -1.14 -6.56 -9.51
CA ALA A 144 -2.02 -6.87 -8.38
C ALA A 144 -2.74 -5.64 -7.81
N VAL A 145 -2.25 -4.43 -8.10
CA VAL A 145 -2.86 -3.18 -7.66
C VAL A 145 -3.97 -2.79 -8.65
N VAL A 146 -5.22 -3.04 -8.25
CA VAL A 146 -6.40 -2.80 -9.11
C VAL A 146 -6.84 -1.34 -9.10
N ALA A 147 -6.46 -0.58 -8.07
CA ALA A 147 -6.64 0.86 -8.02
C ALA A 147 -5.59 1.50 -7.10
N ALA A 148 -5.19 2.72 -7.43
CA ALA A 148 -4.43 3.59 -6.55
C ALA A 148 -5.21 4.88 -6.39
N VAL A 149 -5.79 5.11 -5.21
CA VAL A 149 -6.68 6.25 -4.97
C VAL A 149 -5.96 7.32 -4.15
N PRO A 150 -6.13 8.62 -4.47
CA PRO A 150 -5.62 9.70 -3.63
C PRO A 150 -6.13 9.57 -2.21
N PHE A 151 -5.22 9.71 -1.24
CA PHE A 151 -5.55 9.59 0.17
C PHE A 151 -5.04 10.83 0.94
N PRO A 152 -5.68 11.99 0.73
CA PRO A 152 -5.30 13.22 1.40
C PRO A 152 -5.72 13.19 2.87
N CYS A 153 -4.92 13.82 3.74
CA CYS A 153 -5.37 14.16 5.08
C CYS A 153 -6.25 15.42 5.06
N GLU A 154 -7.15 15.51 6.03
CA GLU A 154 -8.00 16.65 6.31
C GLU A 154 -7.20 17.81 6.92
N GLY A 155 -7.87 18.95 7.13
CA GLY A 155 -7.25 20.16 7.69
C GLY A 155 -6.68 19.99 9.10
N ASP A 156 -7.14 18.99 9.85
CA ASP A 156 -6.61 18.63 11.17
C ASP A 156 -5.48 17.57 11.11
N GLY A 157 -5.16 17.07 9.92
CA GLY A 157 -4.15 16.05 9.69
C GLY A 157 -4.65 14.61 9.80
N THR A 158 -5.94 14.41 10.08
CA THR A 158 -6.56 13.08 10.09
C THR A 158 -6.89 12.59 8.69
N PHE A 159 -7.07 11.28 8.53
CA PHE A 159 -7.47 10.65 7.28
C PHE A 159 -8.87 10.09 7.43
N GLN A 160 -9.61 10.13 6.33
CA GLN A 160 -10.90 9.49 6.17
C GLN A 160 -10.87 8.63 4.91
N LEU A 161 -11.52 7.47 4.97
CA LEU A 161 -11.58 6.58 3.83
C LEU A 161 -12.30 7.28 2.66
N PRO A 162 -11.78 7.20 1.42
CA PRO A 162 -12.46 7.72 0.24
C PRO A 162 -13.86 7.10 0.09
N ALA A 163 -14.84 7.89 -0.37
CA ALA A 163 -16.19 7.37 -0.62
C ALA A 163 -16.21 6.38 -1.81
N ASP A 164 -15.35 6.61 -2.81
CA ASP A 164 -15.24 5.80 -4.01
C ASP A 164 -14.09 4.79 -3.86
N MET A 165 -14.32 3.75 -3.06
CA MET A 165 -13.40 2.61 -3.00
C MET A 165 -13.84 1.54 -4.01
N PRO A 166 -12.89 0.87 -4.71
CA PRO A 166 -13.24 -0.28 -5.51
C PRO A 166 -13.80 -1.37 -4.59
N GLU A 167 -15.08 -1.69 -4.77
CA GLU A 167 -15.70 -2.83 -4.09
C GLU A 167 -15.03 -4.13 -4.58
N ASP A 168 -14.94 -5.12 -3.69
CA ASP A 168 -14.57 -6.50 -4.03
C ASP A 168 -15.69 -7.12 -4.87
N ARG A 169 -15.83 -6.66 -6.12
CA ARG A 169 -16.79 -7.21 -7.06
C ARG A 169 -16.18 -8.51 -7.55
N ASP A 170 -16.54 -9.60 -6.88
CA ASP A 170 -16.40 -10.99 -7.33
C ASP A 170 -17.09 -11.29 -8.69
N ASP A 171 -17.48 -10.27 -9.45
CA ASP A 171 -18.29 -10.35 -10.65
C ASP A 171 -17.58 -9.63 -11.81
N PHE A 172 -16.47 -10.22 -12.27
CA PHE A 172 -16.10 -10.05 -13.67
C PHE A 172 -17.06 -10.94 -14.46
N PRO A 173 -18.04 -10.40 -15.23
CA PRO A 173 -18.70 -11.24 -16.20
C PRO A 173 -17.59 -11.78 -17.09
N ALA A 174 -17.46 -13.10 -17.17
CA ALA A 174 -16.60 -13.73 -18.16
C ALA A 174 -16.94 -13.08 -19.50
N THR A 175 -16.00 -12.32 -20.06
CA THR A 175 -16.17 -11.76 -21.38
C THR A 175 -16.24 -12.95 -22.33
N ASP A 176 -17.47 -13.30 -22.72
CA ASP A 176 -17.74 -14.28 -23.77
C ASP A 176 -17.13 -13.69 -25.07
N LEU A 177 -16.01 -14.26 -25.52
CA LEU A 177 -15.38 -14.01 -26.81
C LEU A 177 -15.02 -15.36 -27.46
#